data_AF-A0A2D9I394-F1
#
_entry.id   AF-A0A2D9I394-F1
#
_cell.length_a   1.000
_cell.length_b   1.000
_cell.length_c   1.000
_cell.angle_alpha   90.00
_cell.angle_beta   90.00
_cell.angle_gamma   90.00
#
_symmetry.space_group_name_H-M   'P 1'
#
loop_
_entity.id
_entity.type
_entity.pdbx_description
1 polymer ?
#
loop_
_entity_poly.entity_id
_entity_poly.type
_entity_poly.pdbx_seq_one_letter_code
_entity_poly.pdbx_strand_id
1 'polypeptide(L)'
;MKSLNDPLWKHCAVAFLGTLIFCFISVSGAFADQALSRTVGGIHFISFIPETDRIDGIPTTPADVAMERMVLAVETVVKKVPMARDRIAALKKKGDIQIFYDARHPRDVLATVSLATYFADNYDPAAGKRTFVILFGRAGIQWDANHLASTIAHELAGHAYQDMQGRLEDMTELDIECEAYLVEEHAKQALGYDKTTDEAIALRSNMDHHWCDDFRRYTLDQDRTVSTEWDQLNPNIPKLLAAFQDYQKAR
;
A
#
# COMPACT_ATOMS: atom_id res chain seq x y z
N MET A 1 53.04 -10.24 -21.83
CA MET A 1 53.75 -11.05 -20.81
C MET A 1 53.30 -10.58 -19.43
N LYS A 2 52.75 -11.51 -18.65
CA LYS A 2 52.58 -11.59 -17.16
C LYS A 2 52.13 -10.30 -16.43
N SER A 3 50.89 -10.16 -15.95
CA SER A 3 50.22 -10.89 -14.83
C SER A 3 51.00 -10.89 -13.51
N LEU A 4 50.33 -10.44 -12.44
CA LEU A 4 50.30 -10.88 -11.03
C LEU A 4 49.64 -9.70 -10.25
N ASN A 5 48.40 -9.73 -9.72
CA ASN A 5 47.68 -10.72 -8.91
C ASN A 5 48.56 -11.31 -7.80
N ASP A 6 48.56 -10.73 -6.60
CA ASP A 6 47.75 -11.23 -5.46
C ASP A 6 48.04 -10.48 -4.14
N PRO A 7 47.10 -10.52 -3.16
CA PRO A 7 46.98 -9.59 -2.06
C PRO A 7 47.67 -10.08 -0.76
N LEU A 8 47.83 -9.12 0.16
CA LEU A 8 48.38 -9.18 1.52
C LEU A 8 47.59 -10.07 2.50
N TRP A 9 47.30 -11.33 2.13
CA TRP A 9 46.80 -12.37 3.04
C TRP A 9 47.91 -13.39 3.33
N LYS A 10 48.95 -12.93 4.02
CA LYS A 10 49.87 -13.81 4.75
C LYS A 10 50.17 -13.11 6.07
N HIS A 11 49.56 -13.62 7.15
CA HIS A 11 50.14 -13.84 8.48
C HIS A 11 48.99 -14.12 9.46
N CYS A 12 48.54 -15.38 9.50
CA CYS A 12 47.88 -15.95 10.67
C CYS A 12 48.93 -16.68 11.54
N ALA A 13 48.65 -16.71 12.84
CA ALA A 13 49.40 -17.27 13.99
C ALA A 13 50.14 -16.18 14.76
N VAL A 14 49.81 -15.90 16.03
CA VAL A 14 49.84 -16.84 17.17
C VAL A 14 48.80 -16.45 18.23
N ALA A 15 48.17 -17.47 18.82
CA ALA A 15 47.29 -17.37 19.98
C ALA A 15 48.07 -17.01 21.26
N PHE A 16 47.55 -16.08 22.07
CA PHE A 16 47.87 -16.02 23.49
C PHE A 16 46.65 -15.56 24.30
N LEU A 17 46.36 -16.36 25.33
CA LEU A 17 45.39 -16.09 26.40
C LEU A 17 45.64 -14.72 27.05
N GLY A 18 44.57 -13.96 27.30
CA GLY A 18 44.64 -12.80 28.17
C GLY A 18 43.35 -11.98 28.14
N THR A 19 42.60 -12.07 29.23
CA THR A 19 41.38 -11.30 29.52
C THR A 19 41.62 -9.79 29.30
N LEU A 20 40.95 -9.22 28.29
CA LEU A 20 40.78 -7.78 28.16
C LEU A 20 39.42 -7.54 27.51
N ILE A 21 38.51 -7.03 28.35
CA ILE A 21 37.25 -6.42 27.96
C ILE A 21 37.59 -5.32 26.96
N PHE A 22 37.39 -5.60 25.67
CA PHE A 22 37.37 -4.59 24.63
C PHE A 22 35.91 -4.37 24.25
N CYS A 23 35.40 -3.20 24.62
CA CYS A 23 34.21 -2.64 24.01
C CYS A 23 34.38 -2.69 22.50
N PHE A 24 33.62 -3.56 21.84
CA PHE A 24 33.29 -3.37 20.43
C PHE A 24 32.35 -2.17 20.35
N ILE A 25 32.92 -0.97 20.35
CA ILE A 25 32.25 0.16 19.73
C ILE A 25 32.50 -0.02 18.23
N SER A 26 31.63 -0.78 17.59
CA SER A 26 31.52 -0.83 16.14
C SER A 26 30.98 0.54 15.67
N VAL A 27 31.85 1.54 15.53
CA VAL A 27 31.52 2.79 14.86
C VAL A 27 31.58 2.53 13.34
N SER A 28 30.55 1.86 12.85
CA SER A 28 30.27 1.76 11.41
C SER A 28 28.76 1.68 11.25
N GLY A 29 28.12 2.82 11.47
CA GLY A 29 26.67 2.99 11.42
C GLY A 29 26.27 4.46 11.52
N ALA A 30 26.84 5.31 10.66
CA ALA A 30 26.38 6.68 10.52
C ALA A 30 25.34 6.71 9.39
N PHE A 31 24.06 6.76 9.77
CA PHE A 31 22.87 6.96 8.94
C PHE A 31 22.38 5.78 8.07
N ALA A 32 22.32 4.57 8.63
CA ALA A 32 21.23 3.68 8.23
C ALA A 32 19.95 4.29 8.80
N ASP A 33 18.98 4.67 7.97
CA ASP A 33 17.68 5.22 8.39
C ASP A 33 17.17 4.39 9.58
N GLN A 34 17.11 5.00 10.77
CA GLN A 34 16.58 4.31 11.93
C GLN A 34 15.10 4.06 11.64
N ALA A 35 14.71 2.80 11.54
CA ALA A 35 13.34 2.40 11.28
C ALA A 35 12.85 1.50 12.42
N LEU A 36 11.60 1.70 12.82
CA LEU A 36 10.88 0.74 13.63
C LEU A 36 10.31 -0.31 12.69
N SER A 37 10.48 -1.59 13.02
CA SER A 37 9.91 -2.69 12.25
C SER A 37 9.20 -3.69 13.16
N ARG A 38 8.02 -4.16 12.76
CA ARG A 38 7.33 -5.26 13.45
C ARG A 38 6.46 -6.06 12.49
N THR A 39 6.20 -7.32 12.82
CA THR A 39 5.23 -8.15 12.12
C THR A 39 3.98 -8.31 12.99
N VAL A 40 2.82 -7.95 12.45
CA VAL A 40 1.52 -8.14 13.12
C VAL A 40 0.60 -8.88 12.18
N GLY A 41 0.01 -9.97 12.66
CA GLY A 41 -0.93 -10.78 11.87
C GLY A 41 -0.34 -11.24 10.53
N GLY A 42 0.97 -11.51 10.44
CA GLY A 42 1.66 -11.92 9.21
C GLY A 42 1.82 -10.83 8.15
N ILE A 43 1.72 -9.55 8.53
CA ILE A 43 2.05 -8.38 7.69
C ILE A 43 3.26 -7.69 8.33
N HIS A 44 4.26 -7.33 7.54
CA HIS A 44 5.45 -6.64 8.00
C HIS A 44 5.24 -5.12 7.89
N PHE A 45 5.42 -4.41 8.99
CA PHE A 45 5.28 -2.96 9.06
C PHE A 45 6.65 -2.35 9.31
N ILE A 46 6.96 -1.29 8.57
CA ILE A 46 8.20 -0.54 8.67
C ILE A 46 7.85 0.94 8.76
N SER A 47 8.42 1.64 9.74
CA SER A 47 8.17 3.07 9.96
C SER A 47 9.49 3.78 10.13
N PHE A 48 9.86 4.61 9.15
CA PHE A 48 11.10 5.38 9.20
C PHE A 48 10.98 6.53 10.20
N ILE A 49 12.02 6.74 11.02
CA ILE A 49 12.07 7.86 11.96
C ILE A 49 12.24 9.16 11.17
N PRO A 50 11.28 10.12 11.25
CA PRO A 50 11.42 11.39 10.57
C PRO A 50 12.59 12.20 11.14
N GLU A 51 13.36 12.85 10.27
CA GLU A 51 14.49 13.72 10.65
C GLU A 51 14.05 15.04 11.29
N THR A 52 12.81 15.45 11.02
CA THR A 52 12.20 16.71 11.44
C THR A 52 10.72 16.49 11.73
N ASP A 53 10.14 17.35 12.57
CA ASP A 53 8.70 17.37 12.87
C ASP A 53 7.84 17.92 11.72
N ARG A 54 8.46 18.50 10.68
CA ARG A 54 7.77 19.09 9.51
C ARG A 54 8.58 18.98 8.23
N ILE A 55 7.92 18.63 7.12
CA ILE A 55 8.49 18.65 5.76
C ILE A 55 7.53 19.43 4.86
N ASP A 56 8.02 20.47 4.17
CA ASP A 56 7.23 21.37 3.32
C ASP A 56 5.98 21.96 4.02
N GLY A 57 6.09 22.25 5.32
CA GLY A 57 4.95 22.77 6.10
C GLY A 57 3.90 21.72 6.48
N ILE A 58 4.08 20.45 6.14
CA ILE A 58 3.23 19.33 6.58
C ILE A 58 3.87 18.66 7.79
N PRO A 59 3.14 18.46 8.90
CA PRO A 59 3.65 17.73 10.06
C PRO A 59 4.10 16.31 9.70
N THR A 60 5.21 15.85 10.27
CA THR A 60 5.56 14.43 10.26
C THR A 60 4.90 13.74 11.44
N THR A 61 4.80 12.41 11.37
CA THR A 61 4.27 11.59 12.47
C THR A 61 5.43 10.81 13.06
N PRO A 62 5.62 10.81 14.40
CA PRO A 62 6.62 9.95 15.04
C PRO A 62 6.47 8.49 14.61
N ALA A 63 7.60 7.79 14.43
CA ALA A 63 7.59 6.47 13.80
C ALA A 63 6.74 5.43 14.55
N ASP A 64 6.71 5.49 15.89
CA ASP A 64 5.89 4.64 16.74
C ASP A 64 4.39 4.94 16.59
N VAL A 65 4.02 6.22 16.54
CA VAL A 65 2.63 6.64 16.30
C VAL A 65 2.17 6.21 14.90
N ALA A 66 3.00 6.40 13.87
CA ALA A 66 2.71 5.95 12.51
C ALA A 66 2.54 4.42 12.46
N MET A 67 3.41 3.69 13.15
CA MET A 67 3.35 2.24 13.28
C MET A 67 2.02 1.76 13.90
N GLU A 68 1.57 2.40 14.98
CA GLU A 68 0.28 2.07 15.60
C GLU A 68 -0.90 2.38 14.70
N ARG A 69 -0.86 3.51 13.97
CA ARG A 69 -1.91 3.87 13.01
C ARG A 69 -2.02 2.88 11.86
N MET A 70 -0.90 2.49 11.26
CA MET A 70 -0.89 1.50 10.17
C MET A 70 -1.44 0.15 10.63
N VAL A 71 -1.02 -0.32 11.82
CA VAL A 71 -1.53 -1.59 12.37
C VAL A 71 -3.02 -1.50 12.67
N LEU A 72 -3.46 -0.44 13.35
CA LEU A 72 -4.88 -0.25 13.67
C LEU A 72 -5.75 -0.16 12.41
N ALA A 73 -5.25 0.47 11.35
CA ALA A 73 -5.96 0.55 10.07
C ALA A 73 -6.12 -0.83 9.40
N VAL A 74 -5.05 -1.65 9.38
CA VAL A 74 -5.12 -3.04 8.90
C VAL A 74 -6.11 -3.85 9.75
N GLU A 75 -6.04 -3.77 11.07
CA GLU A 75 -6.96 -4.49 11.95
C GLU A 75 -8.41 -4.05 11.73
N THR A 76 -8.62 -2.75 11.53
CA THR A 76 -9.94 -2.16 11.27
C THR A 76 -10.52 -2.67 9.95
N VAL A 77 -9.76 -2.64 8.86
CA VAL A 77 -10.24 -3.09 7.54
C VAL A 77 -10.50 -4.60 7.54
N VAL A 78 -9.59 -5.40 8.12
CA VAL A 78 -9.73 -6.87 8.23
C VAL A 78 -10.94 -7.26 9.09
N LYS A 79 -11.22 -6.51 10.15
CA LYS A 79 -12.34 -6.78 11.05
C LYS A 79 -13.68 -6.39 10.46
N LYS A 80 -13.77 -5.22 9.82
CA LYS A 80 -15.05 -4.59 9.44
C LYS A 80 -15.42 -4.77 7.97
N VAL A 81 -14.47 -5.09 7.08
CA VAL A 81 -14.69 -5.12 5.63
C VAL A 81 -14.42 -6.53 5.09
N PRO A 82 -15.45 -7.41 5.02
CA PRO A 82 -15.27 -8.82 4.61
C PRO A 82 -14.55 -9.01 3.27
N MET A 83 -14.88 -8.20 2.27
CA MET A 83 -14.24 -8.27 0.95
C MET A 83 -12.72 -7.99 1.05
N ALA A 84 -12.33 -6.93 1.75
CA ALA A 84 -10.92 -6.59 1.93
C ALA A 84 -10.20 -7.64 2.76
N ARG A 85 -10.82 -8.14 3.84
CA ARG A 85 -10.29 -9.26 4.63
C ARG A 85 -9.97 -10.47 3.76
N ASP A 86 -10.90 -10.88 2.91
CA ASP A 86 -10.76 -12.09 2.10
C ASP A 86 -9.70 -11.90 1.00
N ARG A 87 -9.62 -10.70 0.39
CA ARG A 87 -8.56 -10.34 -0.57
C ARG A 87 -7.18 -10.26 0.09
N ILE A 88 -7.05 -9.65 1.26
CA ILE A 88 -5.81 -9.62 2.04
C ILE A 88 -5.38 -11.03 2.44
N ALA A 89 -6.31 -11.90 2.83
CA ALA A 89 -6.01 -13.30 3.11
C ALA A 89 -5.51 -14.05 1.87
N ALA A 90 -6.03 -13.74 0.67
CA ALA A 90 -5.53 -14.29 -0.58
C ALA A 90 -4.11 -13.82 -0.90
N LEU A 91 -3.83 -12.51 -0.73
CA LEU A 91 -2.49 -11.94 -0.91
C LEU A 91 -1.45 -12.65 -0.05
N LYS A 92 -1.74 -12.85 1.23
CA LYS A 92 -0.85 -13.55 2.18
C LYS A 92 -0.55 -15.01 1.81
N LYS A 93 -1.39 -15.64 1.00
CA LYS A 93 -1.12 -17.00 0.47
C LYS A 93 -0.18 -16.98 -0.73
N LYS A 94 -0.10 -15.85 -1.43
CA LYS A 94 0.68 -15.68 -2.66
C LYS A 94 2.00 -14.95 -2.45
N GLY A 95 2.15 -14.25 -1.33
CA GLY A 95 3.30 -13.42 -1.08
C GLY A 95 3.33 -12.82 0.32
N ASP A 96 4.39 -12.09 0.58
CA ASP A 96 4.56 -11.30 1.79
C ASP A 96 3.93 -9.91 1.60
N ILE A 97 3.39 -9.32 2.66
CA ILE A 97 2.82 -7.96 2.61
C ILE A 97 3.69 -7.06 3.48
N GLN A 98 4.11 -5.93 2.92
CA GLN A 98 4.90 -4.92 3.60
C GLN A 98 4.21 -3.56 3.52
N ILE A 99 4.03 -2.92 4.68
CA ILE A 99 3.43 -1.59 4.78
C ILE A 99 4.44 -0.64 5.41
N PHE A 100 4.73 0.43 4.70
CA PHE A 100 5.76 1.40 5.05
C PHE A 100 5.16 2.74 5.43
N TYR A 101 5.85 3.47 6.30
CA TYR A 101 5.70 4.91 6.45
C TYR A 101 7.05 5.59 6.19
N ASP A 102 7.10 6.52 5.23
CA ASP A 102 8.22 7.44 5.01
C ASP A 102 7.70 8.89 4.96
N ALA A 103 8.14 9.72 5.91
CA ALA A 103 7.79 11.14 5.96
C ALA A 103 8.27 11.91 4.71
N ARG A 104 9.31 11.43 4.03
CA ARG A 104 9.86 12.05 2.81
C ARG A 104 9.01 11.71 1.57
N HIS A 105 8.01 10.84 1.67
CA HIS A 105 7.13 10.50 0.55
C HIS A 105 5.91 11.46 0.45
N PRO A 106 5.55 11.91 -0.77
CA PRO A 106 6.34 11.85 -1.99
C PRO A 106 7.56 12.80 -1.89
N ARG A 107 8.67 12.40 -2.54
CA ARG A 107 9.91 13.19 -2.55
C ARG A 107 9.76 14.49 -3.35
N ASP A 108 8.83 14.53 -4.30
CA ASP A 108 8.53 15.69 -5.13
C ASP A 108 7.27 16.42 -4.63
N VAL A 109 7.38 17.73 -4.41
CA VAL A 109 6.30 18.61 -3.92
C VAL A 109 5.17 18.80 -4.95
N LEU A 110 5.44 18.49 -6.22
CA LEU A 110 4.48 18.58 -7.33
C LEU A 110 3.68 17.29 -7.55
N ALA A 111 4.06 16.18 -6.89
CA ALA A 111 3.24 14.98 -6.91
C ALA A 111 1.95 15.28 -6.14
N THR A 112 0.81 15.13 -6.81
CA THR A 112 -0.53 15.07 -6.20
C THR A 112 -0.41 14.32 -4.88
N VAL A 113 -0.88 14.90 -3.77
CA VAL A 113 -0.66 14.39 -2.41
C VAL A 113 -0.99 12.89 -2.38
N SER A 114 0.02 12.04 -2.53
CA SER A 114 -0.15 10.60 -2.52
C SER A 114 -0.29 10.21 -1.06
N LEU A 115 -1.51 9.86 -0.69
CA LEU A 115 -1.90 9.52 0.68
C LEU A 115 -1.27 8.18 1.05
N ALA A 116 -1.40 7.22 0.14
CA ALA A 116 -0.59 6.01 0.07
C ALA A 116 -0.28 5.70 -1.39
N THR A 117 0.65 4.76 -1.60
CA THR A 117 0.97 4.23 -2.93
C THR A 117 1.24 2.74 -2.83
N TYR A 118 0.59 1.96 -3.69
CA TYR A 118 0.99 0.60 -4.00
C TYR A 118 2.17 0.57 -4.98
N PHE A 119 3.19 -0.25 -4.69
CA PHE A 119 4.30 -0.49 -5.60
C PHE A 119 4.25 -1.92 -6.16
N ALA A 120 3.98 -2.03 -7.45
CA ALA A 120 4.06 -3.28 -8.20
C ALA A 120 5.53 -3.77 -8.33
N ASP A 121 5.69 -4.96 -8.89
CA ASP A 121 6.98 -5.53 -9.35
C ASP A 121 8.01 -5.97 -8.30
N ASN A 122 7.59 -6.19 -7.06
CA ASN A 122 8.44 -6.84 -6.06
C ASN A 122 8.29 -8.37 -6.11
N TYR A 123 8.47 -8.97 -7.29
CA TYR A 123 8.51 -10.43 -7.46
C TYR A 123 9.95 -10.94 -7.39
N ASP A 124 10.22 -11.89 -6.48
CA ASP A 124 11.48 -12.63 -6.44
C ASP A 124 11.28 -13.98 -7.17
N PRO A 125 11.83 -14.14 -8.40
CA PRO A 125 11.71 -15.38 -9.16
C PRO A 125 12.41 -16.57 -8.49
N ALA A 126 13.46 -16.32 -7.69
CA ALA A 126 14.24 -17.37 -7.03
C ALA A 126 13.50 -17.90 -5.79
N ALA A 127 12.83 -17.03 -5.04
CA ALA A 127 11.96 -17.44 -3.93
C ALA A 127 10.56 -17.88 -4.40
N GLY A 128 10.19 -17.59 -5.66
CA GLY A 128 8.85 -17.83 -6.18
C GLY A 128 7.77 -17.06 -5.43
N LYS A 129 8.15 -15.94 -4.79
CA LYS A 129 7.28 -15.16 -3.90
C LYS A 129 7.18 -13.72 -4.37
N ARG A 130 5.97 -13.18 -4.29
CA ARG A 130 5.71 -11.75 -4.51
C ARG A 130 5.73 -11.02 -3.16
N THR A 131 6.15 -9.78 -3.16
CA THR A 131 5.98 -8.86 -2.03
C THR A 131 5.01 -7.78 -2.45
N PHE A 132 3.94 -7.60 -1.69
CA PHE A 132 2.95 -6.55 -1.91
C PHE A 132 3.32 -5.36 -1.02
N VAL A 133 3.65 -4.23 -1.62
CA VAL A 133 4.23 -3.08 -0.92
C VAL A 133 3.29 -1.89 -0.96
N ILE A 134 2.98 -1.33 0.21
CA ILE A 134 2.25 -0.07 0.36
C ILE A 134 3.12 0.92 1.12
N LEU A 135 3.14 2.17 0.69
CA LEU A 135 3.82 3.26 1.38
C LEU A 135 2.84 4.36 1.75
N PHE A 136 2.77 4.70 3.03
CA PHE A 136 2.13 5.92 3.51
C PHE A 136 3.12 7.07 3.50
N GLY A 137 2.69 8.20 2.93
CA GLY A 137 3.42 9.46 3.00
C GLY A 137 3.07 10.30 4.23
N ARG A 138 3.73 11.46 4.35
CA ARG A 138 3.52 12.41 5.46
C ARG A 138 2.07 12.87 5.62
N ALA A 139 1.34 13.08 4.52
CA ALA A 139 -0.03 13.55 4.57
C ALA A 139 -1.01 12.43 4.93
N GLY A 140 -0.91 11.26 4.29
CA GLY A 140 -1.85 10.16 4.48
C GLY A 140 -1.81 9.57 5.89
N ILE A 141 -0.63 9.41 6.49
CA ILE A 141 -0.50 8.78 7.83
C ILE A 141 -1.18 9.58 8.96
N GLN A 142 -1.54 10.84 8.70
CA GLN A 142 -2.19 11.72 9.69
C GLN A 142 -3.68 11.44 9.84
N TRP A 143 -4.26 10.71 8.90
CA TRP A 143 -5.68 10.38 8.90
C TRP A 143 -6.07 9.42 10.03
N ASP A 144 -7.36 9.42 10.36
CA ASP A 144 -7.88 8.50 11.35
C ASP A 144 -7.85 7.04 10.85
N ALA A 145 -8.09 6.11 11.77
CA ALA A 145 -8.01 4.69 11.49
C ALA A 145 -9.01 4.21 10.42
N ASN A 146 -10.19 4.84 10.33
CA ASN A 146 -11.17 4.48 9.31
C ASN A 146 -10.70 4.94 7.92
N HIS A 147 -10.10 6.13 7.82
CA HIS A 147 -9.62 6.68 6.55
C HIS A 147 -8.43 5.89 6.03
N LEU A 148 -7.48 5.61 6.93
CA LEU A 148 -6.38 4.70 6.63
C LEU A 148 -6.89 3.31 6.25
N ALA A 149 -7.94 2.79 6.91
CA ALA A 149 -8.51 1.49 6.58
C ALA A 149 -9.15 1.46 5.17
N SER A 150 -9.86 2.52 4.75
CA SER A 150 -10.36 2.62 3.37
C SER A 150 -9.23 2.77 2.36
N THR A 151 -8.16 3.52 2.68
CA THR A 151 -6.97 3.61 1.82
C THR A 151 -6.28 2.25 1.70
N ILE A 152 -6.16 1.46 2.77
CA ILE A 152 -5.64 0.09 2.68
C ILE A 152 -6.54 -0.79 1.82
N ALA A 153 -7.86 -0.59 1.85
CA ALA A 153 -8.75 -1.31 0.94
C ALA A 153 -8.47 -0.95 -0.53
N HIS A 154 -8.26 0.33 -0.84
CA HIS A 154 -7.87 0.81 -2.17
C HIS A 154 -6.54 0.18 -2.62
N GLU A 155 -5.46 0.42 -1.87
CA GLU A 155 -4.10 0.04 -2.26
C GLU A 155 -3.88 -1.49 -2.21
N LEU A 156 -4.32 -2.14 -1.13
CA LEU A 156 -4.05 -3.56 -0.90
C LEU A 156 -5.13 -4.42 -1.54
N ALA A 157 -6.40 -4.20 -1.17
CA ALA A 157 -7.48 -5.02 -1.67
C ALA A 157 -7.92 -4.65 -3.09
N GLY A 158 -7.53 -3.48 -3.62
CA GLY A 158 -7.61 -3.09 -5.02
C GLY A 158 -6.33 -3.44 -5.77
N HIS A 159 -5.33 -2.55 -5.77
CA HIS A 159 -4.14 -2.68 -6.62
C HIS A 159 -3.33 -3.95 -6.39
N ALA A 160 -2.96 -4.26 -5.15
CA ALA A 160 -2.17 -5.47 -4.90
C ALA A 160 -2.94 -6.75 -5.28
N TYR A 161 -4.27 -6.76 -5.13
CA TYR A 161 -5.10 -7.88 -5.54
C TYR A 161 -5.20 -8.01 -7.07
N GLN A 162 -5.30 -6.90 -7.80
CA GLN A 162 -5.21 -6.87 -9.27
C GLN A 162 -3.85 -7.40 -9.74
N ASP A 163 -2.77 -6.97 -9.09
CA ASP A 163 -1.40 -7.41 -9.38
C ASP A 163 -1.20 -8.92 -9.11
N MET A 164 -1.71 -9.42 -7.98
CA MET A 164 -1.70 -10.85 -7.66
C MET A 164 -2.41 -11.69 -8.73
N GLN A 165 -3.44 -11.13 -9.37
CA GLN A 165 -4.17 -11.77 -10.46
C GLN A 165 -3.49 -11.62 -11.82
N GLY A 166 -2.38 -10.88 -11.90
CA GLY A 166 -1.66 -10.61 -13.14
C GLY A 166 -2.41 -9.68 -14.10
N ARG A 167 -3.35 -8.86 -13.59
CA ARG A 167 -4.22 -8.03 -14.43
C ARG A 167 -3.73 -6.61 -14.68
N LEU A 168 -2.71 -6.14 -13.96
CA LEU A 168 -2.27 -4.75 -14.10
C LEU A 168 -1.77 -4.43 -15.51
N GLU A 169 -1.14 -5.39 -16.21
CA GLU A 169 -0.63 -5.18 -17.57
C GLU A 169 -1.74 -5.16 -18.64
N ASP A 170 -2.89 -5.79 -18.35
CA ASP A 170 -4.01 -5.94 -19.27
C ASP A 170 -5.07 -4.83 -19.11
N MET A 171 -4.93 -3.98 -18.10
CA MET A 171 -5.90 -2.91 -17.79
C MET A 171 -5.33 -1.54 -18.11
N THR A 172 -6.21 -0.61 -18.52
CA THR A 172 -5.85 0.80 -18.58
C THR A 172 -5.71 1.38 -17.17
N GLU A 173 -4.96 2.47 -17.01
CA GLU A 173 -4.84 3.17 -15.72
C GLU A 173 -6.22 3.53 -15.13
N LEU A 174 -7.14 4.03 -15.96
CA LEU A 174 -8.51 4.33 -15.53
C LEU A 174 -9.23 3.09 -15.01
N ASP A 175 -9.07 1.94 -15.65
CA ASP A 175 -9.70 0.69 -15.23
C ASP A 175 -9.08 0.14 -13.93
N ILE A 176 -7.76 0.25 -13.78
CA ILE A 176 -7.02 -0.10 -12.56
C ILE A 176 -7.58 0.69 -11.37
N GLU A 177 -7.63 2.02 -11.51
CA GLU A 177 -8.12 2.94 -10.50
C GLU A 177 -9.62 2.74 -10.26
N CYS A 178 -10.43 2.55 -11.30
CA CYS A 178 -11.86 2.36 -11.15
C CYS A 178 -12.21 1.18 -10.24
N GLU A 179 -11.60 0.01 -10.47
CA GLU A 179 -11.85 -1.15 -9.62
C GLU A 179 -11.29 -0.93 -8.21
N ALA A 180 -10.13 -0.29 -8.04
CA ALA A 180 -9.59 0.04 -6.73
C ALA A 180 -10.52 0.98 -5.94
N TYR A 181 -11.08 2.00 -6.59
CA TYR A 181 -12.07 2.90 -6.01
C TYR A 181 -13.41 2.22 -5.70
N LEU A 182 -13.86 1.25 -6.50
CA LEU A 182 -15.02 0.43 -6.12
C LEU A 182 -14.76 -0.31 -4.80
N VAL A 183 -13.55 -0.86 -4.61
CA VAL A 183 -13.16 -1.53 -3.36
C VAL A 183 -13.04 -0.53 -2.20
N GLU A 184 -12.51 0.67 -2.43
CA GLU A 184 -12.49 1.75 -1.44
C GLU A 184 -13.91 2.15 -1.02
N GLU A 185 -14.81 2.33 -1.98
CA GLU A 185 -16.21 2.68 -1.74
C GLU A 185 -16.90 1.60 -0.90
N HIS A 186 -16.67 0.32 -1.18
CA HIS A 186 -17.16 -0.78 -0.34
C HIS A 186 -16.64 -0.70 1.10
N ALA A 187 -15.35 -0.37 1.27
CA ALA A 187 -14.77 -0.18 2.58
C ALA A 187 -15.39 1.03 3.31
N LYS A 188 -15.55 2.17 2.64
CA LYS A 188 -16.18 3.36 3.20
C LYS A 188 -17.62 3.10 3.63
N GLN A 189 -18.41 2.36 2.83
CA GLN A 189 -19.75 1.91 3.23
C GLN A 189 -19.73 1.05 4.49
N ALA A 190 -18.87 0.02 4.54
CA ALA A 190 -18.76 -0.90 5.68
C ALA A 190 -18.22 -0.22 6.95
N LEU A 191 -17.44 0.85 6.81
CA LEU A 191 -16.90 1.64 7.90
C LEU A 191 -17.86 2.75 8.39
N GLY A 192 -19.00 2.93 7.74
CA GLY A 192 -20.04 3.88 8.15
C GLY A 192 -19.70 5.33 7.82
N TYR A 193 -19.03 5.58 6.69
CA TYR A 193 -18.67 6.93 6.26
C TYR A 193 -19.89 7.82 6.04
N ASP A 194 -19.76 9.07 6.47
CA ASP A 194 -20.73 10.12 6.13
C ASP A 194 -20.55 10.55 4.67
N LYS A 195 -21.53 10.19 3.84
CA LYS A 195 -21.57 10.49 2.40
C LYS A 195 -21.86 11.95 2.08
N THR A 196 -22.16 12.78 3.08
CA THR A 196 -22.44 14.21 2.91
C THR A 196 -21.20 15.10 3.05
N THR A 197 -20.07 14.51 3.43
CA THR A 197 -18.79 15.23 3.53
C THR A 197 -18.24 15.59 2.15
N ASP A 198 -17.49 16.70 2.07
CA ASP A 198 -16.85 17.14 0.83
C ASP A 198 -15.92 16.07 0.25
N GLU A 199 -15.22 15.31 1.10
CA GLU A 199 -14.38 14.19 0.67
C GLU A 199 -15.20 13.09 0.00
N ALA A 200 -16.30 12.67 0.61
CA ALA A 200 -17.15 11.62 0.05
C ALA A 200 -17.79 12.05 -1.28
N ILE A 201 -18.20 13.32 -1.37
CA ILE A 201 -18.74 13.91 -2.61
C ILE A 201 -17.65 13.97 -3.68
N ALA A 202 -16.43 14.40 -3.33
CA ALA A 202 -15.31 14.47 -4.26
C ALA A 202 -14.90 13.09 -4.77
N LEU A 203 -14.83 12.08 -3.89
CA LEU A 203 -14.59 10.70 -4.27
C LEU A 203 -15.66 10.22 -5.26
N ARG A 204 -16.94 10.42 -4.93
CA ARG A 204 -18.05 10.00 -5.81
C ARG A 204 -17.98 10.67 -7.17
N SER A 205 -17.73 11.97 -7.21
CA SER A 205 -17.56 12.75 -8.44
C SER A 205 -16.38 12.24 -9.28
N ASN A 206 -15.24 11.94 -8.66
CA ASN A 206 -14.07 11.38 -9.36
C ASN A 206 -14.35 9.98 -9.92
N MET A 207 -15.08 9.14 -9.20
CA MET A 207 -15.53 7.85 -9.74
C MET A 207 -16.47 8.07 -10.94
N ASP A 208 -17.46 8.95 -10.82
CA ASP A 208 -18.48 9.18 -11.85
C ASP A 208 -17.94 9.80 -13.14
N HIS A 209 -16.91 10.66 -13.04
CA HIS A 209 -16.49 11.54 -14.14
C HIS A 209 -15.04 11.39 -14.56
N HIS A 210 -14.25 10.58 -13.87
CA HIS A 210 -12.85 10.38 -14.20
C HIS A 210 -12.46 8.91 -14.22
N TRP A 211 -12.37 8.28 -13.04
CA TRP A 211 -11.81 6.95 -12.92
C TRP A 211 -12.69 5.88 -13.57
N CYS A 212 -14.00 5.93 -13.33
CA CYS A 212 -14.93 4.93 -13.85
C CYS A 212 -15.77 5.40 -15.04
N ASP A 213 -15.40 6.48 -15.73
CA ASP A 213 -16.24 7.04 -16.81
C ASP A 213 -16.49 6.04 -17.96
N ASP A 214 -15.46 5.33 -18.43
CA ASP A 214 -15.61 4.32 -19.48
C ASP A 214 -16.55 3.18 -19.04
N PHE A 215 -16.34 2.64 -17.84
CA PHE A 215 -17.18 1.60 -17.27
C PHE A 215 -18.63 2.09 -17.10
N ARG A 216 -18.81 3.32 -16.62
CA ARG A 216 -20.11 3.94 -16.43
C ARG A 216 -20.85 4.07 -17.75
N ARG A 217 -20.20 4.56 -18.81
CA ARG A 217 -20.76 4.60 -20.18
C ARG A 217 -21.14 3.22 -20.68
N TYR A 218 -20.28 2.22 -20.50
CA TYR A 218 -20.58 0.83 -20.87
C TYR A 218 -21.86 0.31 -20.17
N THR A 219 -22.01 0.54 -18.87
CA THR A 219 -23.19 0.06 -18.12
C THR A 219 -24.48 0.76 -18.54
N LEU A 220 -24.43 2.05 -18.92
CA LEU A 220 -25.59 2.77 -19.44
C LEU A 220 -26.12 2.17 -20.74
N ASP A 221 -25.21 1.69 -21.59
CA ASP A 221 -25.54 1.13 -22.90
C ASP A 221 -25.96 -0.35 -22.81
N GLN A 222 -25.27 -1.15 -22.00
CA GLN A 222 -25.42 -2.61 -22.00
C GLN A 222 -26.33 -3.17 -20.90
N ASP A 223 -26.36 -2.55 -19.72
CA ASP A 223 -27.14 -3.07 -18.58
C ASP A 223 -27.65 -1.95 -17.66
N ARG A 224 -28.89 -1.51 -17.95
CA ARG A 224 -29.58 -0.51 -17.13
C ARG A 224 -29.75 -0.91 -15.66
N THR A 225 -29.75 -2.20 -15.35
CA THR A 225 -29.88 -2.71 -13.97
C THR A 225 -28.59 -2.45 -13.18
N VAL A 226 -27.43 -2.55 -13.83
CA VAL A 226 -26.13 -2.18 -13.23
C VAL A 226 -26.02 -0.66 -13.12
N SER A 227 -26.43 0.08 -14.15
CA SER A 227 -26.43 1.55 -14.07
C SER A 227 -27.30 2.08 -12.92
N THR A 228 -28.46 1.46 -12.68
CA THR A 228 -29.37 1.82 -11.57
C THR A 228 -28.77 1.50 -10.20
N GLU A 229 -27.99 0.42 -10.12
CA GLU A 229 -27.24 0.06 -8.92
C GLU A 229 -26.19 1.10 -8.59
N TRP A 230 -25.45 1.53 -9.61
CA TRP A 230 -24.42 2.55 -9.47
C TRP A 230 -24.98 3.87 -8.91
N ASP A 231 -26.20 4.24 -9.26
CA ASP A 231 -26.86 5.50 -8.84
C ASP A 231 -27.35 5.51 -7.40
N GLN A 232 -27.27 4.37 -6.68
CA GLN A 232 -27.62 4.33 -5.27
C GLN A 232 -26.58 5.10 -4.43
N LEU A 233 -27.02 5.62 -3.28
CA LEU A 233 -26.13 6.26 -2.30
C LEU A 233 -25.08 5.26 -1.74
N ASN A 234 -25.51 4.01 -1.53
CA ASN A 234 -24.67 2.89 -1.15
C ASN A 234 -24.85 1.77 -2.19
N PRO A 235 -24.15 1.85 -3.34
CA PRO A 235 -24.28 0.86 -4.40
C PRO A 235 -23.81 -0.51 -3.93
N ASN A 236 -24.44 -1.59 -4.43
CA ASN A 236 -23.98 -2.95 -4.22
C ASN A 236 -22.65 -3.18 -4.97
N ILE A 237 -21.54 -2.92 -4.28
CA ILE A 237 -20.21 -3.04 -4.87
C ILE A 237 -19.90 -4.45 -5.38
N PRO A 238 -20.21 -5.56 -4.68
CA PRO A 238 -20.02 -6.90 -5.24
C PRO A 238 -20.67 -7.08 -6.62
N LYS A 239 -21.87 -6.52 -6.83
CA LYS A 239 -22.55 -6.56 -8.12
C LYS A 239 -21.87 -5.66 -9.16
N LEU A 240 -21.44 -4.46 -8.78
CA LEU A 240 -20.70 -3.57 -9.68
C LEU A 240 -19.35 -4.16 -10.10
N LEU A 241 -18.62 -4.81 -9.18
CA LEU A 241 -17.36 -5.49 -9.49
C LEU A 241 -17.56 -6.68 -10.43
N ALA A 242 -18.66 -7.43 -10.30
CA ALA A 242 -18.99 -8.48 -11.25
C ALA A 242 -19.25 -7.92 -12.65
N ALA A 243 -20.03 -6.84 -12.75
CA ALA A 243 -20.28 -6.15 -14.02
C ALA A 243 -18.99 -5.53 -14.61
N PHE A 244 -18.10 -5.02 -13.76
CA PHE A 244 -16.79 -4.51 -14.17
C PHE A 244 -15.93 -5.60 -14.81
N GLN A 245 -15.96 -6.83 -14.28
CA GLN A 245 -15.26 -7.95 -14.90
C GLN A 245 -15.82 -8.32 -16.28
N ASP A 246 -17.12 -8.16 -16.50
CA ASP A 246 -17.73 -8.41 -17.80
C ASP A 246 -17.39 -7.30 -18.81
N TYR A 247 -17.38 -6.05 -18.34
CA TYR A 247 -16.85 -4.91 -19.09
C TYR A 247 -15.39 -5.12 -19.53
N GLN A 248 -14.52 -5.59 -18.63
CA GLN A 248 -13.11 -5.88 -18.95
C GLN A 248 -12.95 -6.96 -20.02
N LYS A 249 -13.82 -7.98 -20.05
CA LYS A 249 -13.79 -9.04 -21.09
C LYS A 249 -14.33 -8.58 -22.45
N ALA A 250 -15.10 -7.49 -22.48
CA ALA A 250 -15.75 -6.99 -23.69
C ALA A 250 -14.86 -5.99 -24.47
N ARG A 251 -13.76 -5.53 -23.86
CA ARG A 251 -12.71 -4.72 -24.52
C ARG A 251 -11.64 -5.62 -25.11
#